data_AF-A0AAV2RUT9-F1
#
_entry.id   AF-A0AAV2RUT9-F1
#
_cell.length_a   1.000
_cell.length_b   1.000
_cell.length_c   1.000
_cell.angle_alpha   90.00
_cell.angle_beta   90.00
_cell.angle_gamma   90.00
#
_symmetry.space_group_name_H-M   'P 1'
#
loop_
_entity.id
_entity.type
_entity.pdbx_description
1 polymer ?
#
loop_
_entity_poly.entity_id
_entity_poly.type
_entity_poly.pdbx_seq_one_letter_code
_entity_poly.pdbx_strand_id
1 'polypeptide(L)'
;SSVWPDHGKNKETLGELWIGMLKYYTETFNWKENVVTIKQFAPLTRLEKLWNSRCIVIEDPFDLNHNLGAGLSRKMNTFIMKAFIRGREIFGTPMTNLPPGCRNLV
;
A
#
# COMPACT_ATOMS: atom_id res chain seq x y z
N SER A 1 9.57 24.86 8.72
CA SER A 1 10.65 23.99 9.22
C SER A 1 11.70 23.91 8.12
N SER A 2 12.97 24.21 8.40
CA SER A 2 14.05 24.14 7.40
C SER A 2 14.38 22.72 6.93
N VAL A 3 13.99 21.70 7.71
CA VAL A 3 14.32 20.29 7.46
C VAL A 3 13.26 19.57 6.63
N TRP A 4 11.98 19.95 6.76
CA TRP A 4 10.88 19.35 6.03
C TRP A 4 9.96 20.44 5.45
N PRO A 5 10.16 20.83 4.18
CA PRO A 5 9.35 21.83 3.51
C PRO A 5 7.87 21.44 3.36
N ASP A 6 7.57 20.14 3.33
CA ASP A 6 6.21 19.62 3.13
C ASP A 6 5.44 19.35 4.43
N HIS A 7 6.03 19.67 5.58
CA HIS A 7 5.39 19.48 6.87
C HIS A 7 4.01 20.19 6.92
N GLY A 8 2.96 19.39 7.17
CA GLY A 8 1.59 19.89 7.28
C GLY A 8 0.93 20.29 5.96
N LYS A 9 1.52 20.00 4.79
CA LYS A 9 0.90 20.28 3.48
C LYS A 9 -0.28 19.35 3.18
N ASN A 10 -0.19 18.07 3.52
CA ASN A 10 -1.32 17.15 3.36
C ASN A 10 -2.42 17.51 4.36
N LYS A 11 -3.66 17.67 3.86
CA LYS A 11 -4.86 18.02 4.63
C LYS A 11 -5.95 16.95 4.53
N GLU A 12 -5.64 15.80 3.95
CA GLU A 12 -6.57 14.70 3.82
C GLU A 12 -6.93 14.17 5.22
N THR A 13 -8.19 13.80 5.37
CA THR A 13 -8.69 13.10 6.55
C THR A 13 -8.12 11.69 6.63
N LEU A 14 -8.22 11.06 7.80
CA LEU A 14 -7.79 9.66 7.98
C LEU A 14 -8.52 8.70 7.03
N GLY A 15 -9.80 8.94 6.75
CA GLY A 15 -10.60 8.14 5.84
C GLY A 15 -10.12 8.23 4.39
N GLU A 16 -9.80 9.44 3.93
CA GLU A 16 -9.23 9.69 2.60
C GLU A 16 -7.87 9.01 2.45
N LEU A 17 -6.98 9.14 3.44
CA LEU A 17 -5.68 8.48 3.45
C LEU A 17 -5.79 6.95 3.45
N TRP A 18 -6.72 6.38 4.23
CA TRP A 18 -6.95 4.93 4.29
C TRP A 18 -7.44 4.37 2.96
N ILE A 19 -8.46 5.00 2.36
CA ILE A 19 -8.98 4.61 1.05
C ILE A 19 -7.91 4.84 -0.02
N GLY A 20 -7.16 5.94 0.08
CA GLY A 20 -6.04 6.28 -0.79
C GLY A 20 -4.95 5.21 -0.77
N MET A 21 -4.57 4.70 0.40
CA MET A 21 -3.61 3.60 0.55
C MET A 21 -4.12 2.32 -0.13
N LEU A 22 -5.37 1.94 0.12
CA LEU A 22 -5.98 0.76 -0.50
C LEU A 22 -5.99 0.90 -2.03
N LYS A 23 -6.47 2.05 -2.52
CA LYS A 23 -6.51 2.39 -3.95
C LYS A 23 -5.11 2.33 -4.57
N TYR A 24 -4.11 2.94 -3.92
CA TYR A 24 -2.74 2.96 -4.42
C TYR A 24 -2.22 1.54 -4.62
N TYR A 25 -2.33 0.67 -3.63
CA TYR A 25 -1.81 -0.69 -3.73
C TYR A 25 -2.65 -1.64 -4.60
N THR A 26 -3.90 -1.30 -4.94
CA THR A 26 -4.73 -2.12 -5.84
C THR A 26 -4.76 -1.61 -7.29
N GLU A 27 -4.59 -0.30 -7.51
CA GLU A 27 -4.85 0.34 -8.81
C GLU A 27 -3.62 1.09 -9.37
N THR A 28 -2.71 1.59 -8.52
CA THR A 28 -1.64 2.52 -8.94
C THR A 28 -0.24 1.91 -8.85
N PHE A 29 0.08 1.21 -7.77
CA PHE A 29 1.42 0.65 -7.57
C PHE A 29 1.69 -0.49 -8.56
N ASN A 30 2.74 -0.34 -9.38
CA ASN A 30 3.12 -1.36 -10.34
C ASN A 30 3.90 -2.51 -9.67
N TRP A 31 3.18 -3.49 -9.12
CA TRP A 31 3.77 -4.68 -8.49
C TRP A 31 4.70 -5.52 -9.38
N LYS A 32 4.56 -5.39 -10.72
CA LYS A 32 5.40 -6.12 -11.68
C LYS A 32 6.77 -5.49 -11.87
N GLU A 33 6.91 -4.19 -11.63
CA GLU A 33 8.12 -3.44 -11.95
C GLU A 33 8.77 -2.81 -10.72
N ASN A 34 8.00 -2.47 -9.69
CA ASN A 34 8.48 -1.67 -8.56
C ASN A 34 8.64 -2.49 -7.27
N VAL A 35 9.53 -1.99 -6.44
CA VAL A 35 9.82 -2.44 -5.07
C VAL A 35 9.26 -1.42 -4.09
N VAL A 36 8.61 -1.88 -3.03
CA VAL A 36 8.22 -1.00 -1.92
C VAL A 36 9.48 -0.66 -1.12
N THR A 37 9.80 0.63 -1.01
CA THR A 37 10.92 1.13 -0.20
C THR A 37 10.52 2.46 0.43
N ILE A 38 11.09 2.75 1.60
CA ILE A 38 10.92 4.05 2.29
C ILE A 38 12.23 4.86 2.34
N LYS A 39 13.31 4.33 1.74
CA LYS A 39 14.64 4.94 1.78
C LYS A 39 14.78 6.13 0.83
N GLN A 40 13.94 6.19 -0.21
CA GLN A 40 14.01 7.19 -1.26
C GLN A 40 12.62 7.54 -1.78
N PHE A 41 12.50 8.74 -2.36
CA PHE A 41 11.27 9.19 -3.02
C PHE A 41 11.14 8.65 -4.45
N ALA A 42 12.25 8.52 -5.17
CA ALA A 42 12.24 7.98 -6.52
C ALA A 42 11.85 6.50 -6.51
N PRO A 43 11.01 6.01 -7.44
CA PRO A 43 10.66 4.60 -7.53
C PRO A 43 11.91 3.71 -7.65
N LEU A 44 11.92 2.61 -6.89
CA LEU A 44 12.93 1.56 -6.98
C LEU A 44 12.38 0.40 -7.80
N THR A 45 13.11 -0.03 -8.82
CA THR A 45 12.65 -1.10 -9.70
C THR A 45 13.16 -2.47 -9.28
N ARG A 46 12.42 -3.51 -9.65
CA ARG A 46 12.80 -4.91 -9.44
C ARG A 46 14.02 -5.29 -10.26
N LEU A 47 14.19 -4.68 -11.43
CA LEU A 47 15.34 -4.88 -12.31
C LEU A 47 16.63 -4.40 -11.64
N GLU A 48 16.62 -3.20 -11.04
CA GLU A 48 17.75 -2.66 -10.29
C GLU A 48 18.16 -3.56 -9.12
N LYS A 49 17.19 -4.21 -8.46
CA LYS A 49 17.44 -5.14 -7.35
C LYS A 49 17.65 -6.59 -7.76
N LEU A 50 17.48 -6.93 -9.05
CA LEU A 50 17.43 -8.31 -9.56
C LEU A 50 16.41 -9.20 -8.84
N TRP A 51 15.35 -8.61 -8.29
CA TRP A 51 14.31 -9.29 -7.51
C TRP A 51 13.16 -9.74 -8.42
N ASN A 52 13.41 -10.80 -9.20
CA ASN A 52 12.54 -11.26 -10.29
C ASN A 52 11.38 -12.18 -9.88
N SER A 53 11.05 -12.27 -8.58
CA SER A 53 9.88 -13.04 -8.13
C SER A 53 8.57 -12.48 -8.71
N ARG A 54 7.46 -13.23 -8.65
CA ARG A 54 6.13 -12.69 -8.99
C ARG A 54 5.33 -12.25 -7.76
N CYS A 55 5.95 -12.29 -6.59
CA CYS A 55 5.35 -11.89 -5.32
C CYS A 55 5.66 -10.43 -5.01
N ILE A 56 4.99 -9.92 -3.98
CA ILE A 56 5.29 -8.65 -3.31
C ILE A 56 6.78 -8.60 -2.94
N VAL A 57 7.40 -7.44 -3.14
CA VAL A 57 8.80 -7.18 -2.81
C VAL A 57 8.90 -5.86 -2.06
N ILE A 58 9.53 -5.94 -0.89
CA ILE A 58 9.66 -4.84 0.06
C ILE A 58 11.11 -4.81 0.52
N GLU A 59 11.80 -3.71 0.25
CA GLU A 59 13.17 -3.47 0.69
C GLU A 59 13.17 -3.09 2.17
N ASP A 60 14.03 -3.73 2.97
CA ASP A 60 14.39 -3.24 4.29
C ASP A 60 15.27 -1.98 4.16
N PRO A 61 14.98 -0.87 4.87
CA PRO A 61 15.69 0.39 4.70
C PRO A 61 17.15 0.36 5.21
N PHE A 62 17.54 -0.64 6.01
CA PHE A 62 18.88 -0.77 6.58
C PHE A 62 19.63 -1.96 5.98
N ASP A 63 18.99 -3.11 5.84
CA ASP A 63 19.53 -4.26 5.11
C ASP A 63 19.00 -4.28 3.67
N LEU A 64 19.69 -3.55 2.80
CA LEU A 64 19.24 -3.37 1.41
C LEU A 64 19.18 -4.68 0.62
N ASN A 65 19.81 -5.76 1.07
CA ASN A 65 19.72 -7.06 0.40
C ASN A 65 18.54 -7.90 0.90
N HIS A 66 17.87 -7.45 1.94
CA HIS A 66 16.74 -8.13 2.54
C HIS A 66 15.41 -7.71 1.88
N ASN A 67 14.79 -8.68 1.20
CA ASN A 67 13.42 -8.56 0.72
C ASN A 67 12.46 -9.17 1.76
N LEU A 68 11.69 -8.33 2.45
CA LEU A 68 10.73 -8.78 3.48
C LEU A 68 9.59 -9.65 2.89
N GLY A 69 9.37 -9.60 1.58
CA GLY A 69 8.42 -10.45 0.86
C GLY A 69 8.98 -11.81 0.40
N ALA A 70 10.27 -12.10 0.61
CA ALA A 70 10.94 -13.29 0.08
C ALA A 70 10.33 -14.62 0.58
N GLY A 71 9.74 -14.63 1.78
CA GLY A 71 9.09 -15.81 2.36
C GLY A 71 7.66 -16.08 1.86
N LEU A 72 7.09 -15.22 1.01
CA LEU A 72 5.71 -15.38 0.56
C LEU A 72 5.56 -16.50 -0.47
N SER A 73 4.77 -17.52 -0.12
CA SER A 73 4.26 -18.47 -1.11
C SER A 73 3.33 -17.75 -2.12
N ARG A 74 3.21 -18.30 -3.33
CA ARG A 74 2.26 -17.78 -4.34
C ARG A 74 0.82 -17.73 -3.83
N LYS A 75 0.40 -18.75 -3.06
CA LYS A 75 -0.95 -18.81 -2.47
C LYS A 75 -1.17 -17.66 -1.48
N MET A 76 -0.19 -17.43 -0.60
CA MET A 76 -0.26 -16.33 0.37
C MET A 76 -0.23 -14.97 -0.31
N ASN A 77 0.63 -14.78 -1.31
CA ASN A 77 0.69 -13.55 -2.09
C ASN A 77 -0.68 -13.21 -2.73
N THR A 78 -1.31 -14.19 -3.38
CA THR A 78 -2.66 -14.03 -3.94
C THR A 78 -3.69 -13.71 -2.86
N PHE A 79 -3.60 -14.34 -1.70
CA PHE A 79 -4.52 -14.09 -0.58
C PHE A 79 -4.39 -12.64 -0.06
N ILE A 80 -3.17 -12.15 0.14
CA ILE A 80 -2.90 -10.77 0.54
C ILE A 80 -3.51 -9.80 -0.49
N MET A 81 -3.23 -9.99 -1.78
CA MET A 81 -3.78 -9.11 -2.81
C MET A 81 -5.31 -9.12 -2.85
N LYS A 82 -5.94 -10.28 -2.67
CA LYS A 82 -7.41 -10.38 -2.56
C LYS A 82 -7.96 -9.65 -1.33
N ALA A 83 -7.25 -9.68 -0.21
CA ALA A 83 -7.65 -8.94 0.99
C ALA A 83 -7.60 -7.42 0.75
N PHE A 84 -6.57 -6.91 0.08
CA PHE A 84 -6.49 -5.50 -0.31
C PHE A 84 -7.64 -5.09 -1.26
N ILE A 85 -7.90 -5.89 -2.30
CA ILE A 85 -9.01 -5.65 -3.24
C ILE A 85 -10.35 -5.63 -2.49
N ARG A 86 -10.58 -6.60 -1.60
CA ARG A 86 -11.82 -6.65 -0.82
C ARG A 86 -11.95 -5.47 0.13
N GLY A 87 -10.87 -5.07 0.80
CA GLY A 87 -10.84 -3.86 1.62
C GLY A 87 -11.20 -2.62 0.79
N ARG A 88 -10.58 -2.48 -0.39
CA ARG A 88 -10.84 -1.36 -1.31
C ARG A 88 -12.29 -1.30 -1.77
N GLU A 89 -12.93 -2.44 -2.02
CA GLU A 89 -14.37 -2.53 -2.35
C GLU A 89 -15.24 -2.07 -1.18
N ILE A 90 -14.98 -2.59 0.02
CA ILE A 90 -15.80 -2.33 1.22
C ILE A 90 -15.69 -0.87 1.65
N PHE A 91 -14.47 -0.33 1.77
CA PHE A 91 -14.24 1.02 2.29
C PHE A 91 -14.44 2.10 1.23
N GLY A 92 -14.26 1.77 -0.06
CA GLY A 92 -14.41 2.73 -1.15
C GLY A 92 -15.80 2.83 -1.75
N THR A 93 -16.75 2.00 -1.29
CA THR A 93 -18.16 2.06 -1.71
C THR A 93 -18.99 2.61 -0.55
N PRO A 94 -19.77 3.70 -0.74
CA PRO A 94 -20.66 4.20 0.29
C PRO A 94 -21.61 3.09 0.77
N MET A 95 -21.64 2.82 2.08
CA MET A 95 -22.58 1.85 2.64
C MET A 95 -24.01 2.37 2.49
N THR A 96 -24.81 1.72 1.66
CA THR A 96 -26.23 2.08 1.46
C THR A 96 -27.11 1.68 2.64
N ASN A 97 -26.68 0.70 3.45
CA ASN A 97 -27.40 0.21 4.62
C ASN A 97 -26.48 0.19 5.84
N LEU A 98 -26.33 1.34 6.51
CA LEU A 98 -25.67 1.41 7.81
C LEU A 98 -26.43 0.53 8.83
N PRO A 99 -25.73 -0.29 9.64
CA PRO A 99 -26.34 -0.94 10.80
C PRO A 99 -27.08 0.08 11.66
N PRO A 100 -28.20 -0.27 12.30
CA PRO A 100 -29.04 0.68 13.04
C PRO A 100 -28.30 1.55 14.07
N GLY A 101 -27.18 1.07 14.63
CA GLY A 101 -26.34 1.80 15.59
C GLY A 101 -25.26 2.71 14.99
N CYS A 102 -24.99 2.65 13.68
CA CYS A 102 -23.92 3.40 13.03
C CYS A 102 -24.38 4.72 12.40
N ARG A 103 -25.70 5.00 12.38
CA ARG A 103 -26.26 6.24 11.81
C ARG A 103 -25.92 7.49 12.62
N ASN A 104 -25.52 7.35 13.88
CA ASN A 104 -25.20 8.47 14.78
C ASN A 104 -23.70 8.82 14.82
N LEU A 105 -22.89 8.20 13.95
CA LEU A 105 -21.43 8.40 13.87
C LEU A 105 -20.99 9.19 12.63
N VAL A 106 -21.95 9.73 11.88
CA VAL A 106 -21.76 10.61 10.72
C VAL A 106 -22.35 11.98 11.01
#